data_AF-A0ABD1NNC6-F1
#
_entry.id   AF-A0ABD1NNC6-F1
#
_cell.length_a   1.000
_cell.length_b   1.000
_cell.length_c   1.000
_cell.angle_alpha   90.00
_cell.angle_beta   90.00
_cell.angle_gamma   90.00
#
_symmetry.space_group_name_H-M   'P 1'
#
loop_
_entity.id
_entity.type
_entity.pdbx_description
1 polymer ?
#
loop_
_entity_poly.entity_id
_entity_poly.type
_entity_poly.pdbx_seq_one_letter_code
_entity_poly.pdbx_strand_id
1 'polypeptide(L)'
;MDGSKIWIAIQSMDGAFVVKLGDHGHNANHQVVVNSNYNKLSIETFQNPAPEAIVYLLKVRAGEKLVLEEPIMFSKMYKRKLSKNLELVRLKKLAKEKQLNQETNVKPELVEEILA
;
A
#
# COMPACT_ATOMS: atom_id res chain seq x y z
N MET A 1 -1.76 -10.39 19.52
CA MET A 1 -2.19 -9.08 20.04
C MET A 1 -1.30 -8.05 19.37
N ASP A 2 -1.82 -7.43 18.32
CA ASP A 2 -1.03 -6.61 17.41
C ASP A 2 -0.86 -5.23 18.06
N GLY A 3 0.37 -4.89 18.42
CA GLY A 3 0.71 -3.61 19.07
C GLY A 3 0.20 -2.42 18.26
N SER A 4 -0.89 -1.84 18.73
CA SER A 4 -1.45 -0.50 18.50
C SER A 4 -0.96 0.28 17.27
N LYS A 5 -1.49 -0.04 16.09
CA LYS A 5 -1.50 0.92 14.97
C LYS A 5 -2.50 2.04 15.30
N ILE A 6 -1.98 3.21 15.68
CA ILE A 6 -2.79 4.41 15.88
C ILE A 6 -3.04 5.05 14.51
N TRP A 7 -4.31 5.28 14.19
CA TRP A 7 -4.72 6.05 13.02
C TRP A 7 -5.05 7.48 13.45
N ILE A 8 -4.46 8.45 12.77
CA ILE A 8 -4.70 9.88 13.01
C ILE A 8 -5.43 10.45 11.80
N ALA A 9 -6.57 11.10 12.04
CA ALA A 9 -7.29 11.82 10.99
C ALA A 9 -6.57 13.13 10.69
N ILE A 10 -6.16 13.31 9.43
CA ILE A 10 -5.55 14.56 8.97
C ILE A 10 -6.65 15.51 8.49
N GLN A 11 -6.80 16.64 9.18
CA GLN A 11 -7.73 17.69 8.78
C GLN A 11 -7.19 18.45 7.58
N SER A 12 -8.07 18.78 6.63
CA SER A 12 -7.76 19.70 5.55
C SER A 12 -7.64 21.12 6.10
N MET A 13 -6.58 21.83 5.73
CA MET A 13 -6.36 23.23 6.09
C MET A 13 -6.13 24.03 4.81
N ASP A 14 -6.71 25.22 4.72
CA ASP A 14 -6.47 26.09 3.57
C ASP A 14 -5.01 26.54 3.51
N GLY A 15 -4.46 26.64 2.29
CA GLY A 15 -3.07 27.02 2.05
C GLY A 15 -2.01 26.02 2.52
N ALA A 16 -2.38 24.78 2.89
CA ALA A 16 -1.44 23.77 3.39
C ALA A 16 -1.40 22.50 2.53
N PHE A 17 -0.25 21.82 2.53
CA PHE A 17 -0.08 20.48 1.98
C PHE A 17 0.51 19.53 3.02
N VAL A 18 0.18 18.25 2.87
CA VAL A 18 0.72 17.18 3.74
C VAL A 18 1.92 16.56 3.04
N VAL A 19 3.07 16.54 3.71
CA VAL A 19 4.27 15.85 3.22
C VAL A 19 4.36 14.48 3.87
N LYS A 20 4.58 13.44 3.06
CA LYS A 20 4.81 12.08 3.52
C LYS A 20 6.19 11.61 3.10
N LEU A 21 6.86 10.87 3.98
CA LEU A 21 8.05 10.12 3.61
C LEU A 21 7.63 8.87 2.83
N GLY A 22 8.19 8.71 1.65
CA GLY A 22 8.00 7.53 0.82
C GLY A 22 8.78 6.32 1.35
N ASP A 23 8.69 5.22 0.59
CA ASP A 23 9.35 3.94 0.87
C ASP A 23 10.86 4.03 1.16
N HIS A 24 11.51 5.10 0.74
CA HIS A 24 12.96 5.29 0.83
C HIS A 24 13.41 6.06 2.09
N GLY A 25 12.50 6.71 2.82
CA GLY A 25 12.82 7.50 4.03
C GLY A 25 12.34 6.84 5.32
N HIS A 26 11.06 6.46 5.36
CA HIS A 26 10.39 5.60 6.35
C HIS A 26 8.92 5.62 5.92
N ASN A 27 8.37 4.54 5.38
CA ASN A 27 7.03 4.58 4.78
C ASN A 27 5.97 4.91 5.86
N ALA A 28 5.26 6.03 5.66
CA ALA A 28 4.06 6.35 6.42
C ALA A 28 2.83 5.73 5.77
N ASN A 29 2.33 4.65 6.38
CA ASN A 29 1.05 4.04 5.99
C ASN A 29 -0.06 5.09 6.04
N HIS A 30 -0.88 5.14 4.99
CA HIS A 30 -2.03 6.02 4.92
C HIS A 30 -3.17 5.32 4.21
N GLN A 31 -4.39 5.76 4.50
CA GLN A 31 -5.60 5.30 3.87
C GLN A 31 -6.56 6.47 3.69
N VAL A 32 -7.49 6.33 2.76
CA VAL A 32 -8.59 7.26 2.58
C VAL A 32 -9.86 6.55 3.02
N VAL A 33 -10.63 7.22 3.90
CA VAL A 33 -11.95 6.76 4.32
C VAL A 33 -12.99 7.58 3.56
N VAL A 34 -13.94 6.90 2.93
CA VAL A 34 -14.98 7.53 2.11
C VAL A 34 -15.99 8.24 3.02
N ASN A 35 -16.50 9.39 2.59
CA ASN A 35 -17.57 10.12 3.27
C ASN A 35 -18.86 10.02 2.44
N SER A 36 -20.01 9.80 3.09
CA SER A 36 -21.34 9.72 2.46
C SER A 36 -21.97 11.08 2.13
N ASN A 37 -21.48 12.17 2.73
CA ASN A 37 -22.17 13.46 2.76
C ASN A 37 -21.63 14.45 1.72
N TYR A 38 -20.40 14.25 1.24
CA TYR A 38 -19.75 15.16 0.30
C TYR A 38 -18.64 14.48 -0.48
N ASN A 39 -18.32 15.06 -1.64
CA ASN A 39 -17.20 14.66 -2.47
C ASN A 39 -15.90 15.29 -1.95
N LYS A 40 -14.80 14.54 -1.99
CA LYS A 40 -13.45 15.05 -1.68
C LYS A 40 -12.54 14.79 -2.87
N LEU A 41 -11.93 15.85 -3.41
CA LEU A 41 -10.84 15.76 -4.37
C LEU A 41 -9.51 15.93 -3.63
N SER A 42 -8.51 15.12 -3.97
CA SER A 42 -7.16 15.22 -3.42
C SER A 42 -6.15 14.91 -4.52
N ILE A 43 -5.05 15.66 -4.54
CA ILE A 43 -3.95 15.52 -5.50
C ILE A 43 -2.71 15.13 -4.71
N GLU A 44 -2.06 14.03 -5.11
CA GLU A 44 -0.78 13.59 -4.53
C GLU A 44 0.30 13.65 -5.60
N THR A 45 1.37 14.38 -5.32
CA THR A 45 2.53 14.50 -6.22
C THR A 45 3.73 13.80 -5.61
N PHE A 46 4.42 13.00 -6.43
CA PHE A 46 5.61 12.28 -6.01
C PHE A 46 6.86 13.03 -6.48
N GLN A 47 7.63 13.55 -5.53
CA GLN A 47 8.94 14.13 -5.80
C GLN A 47 9.99 13.02 -5.74
N ASN A 48 10.50 12.61 -6.90
CA ASN A 48 11.40 11.48 -7.05
C ASN A 48 12.78 11.95 -7.56
N PRO A 49 13.86 11.21 -7.25
CA PRO A 49 15.16 11.42 -7.89
C PRO A 49 15.08 11.27 -9.42
N ALA A 50 16.06 11.84 -10.12
CA ALA A 50 16.23 11.60 -11.55
C ALA A 50 16.37 10.09 -11.85
N PRO A 51 15.89 9.59 -13.00
CA PRO A 51 15.92 8.16 -13.33
C PRO A 51 17.30 7.50 -13.20
N GLU A 52 18.35 8.24 -13.55
CA GLU A 52 19.76 7.87 -13.54
C GLU A 52 20.44 8.09 -12.17
N ALA A 53 19.77 8.77 -11.25
CA ALA A 53 20.33 9.02 -9.91
C ALA A 53 20.55 7.70 -9.17
N ILE A 54 21.70 7.58 -8.51
CA ILE A 54 22.02 6.46 -7.64
C ILE A 54 21.46 6.79 -6.25
N VAL A 55 20.56 5.93 -5.78
CA VAL A 55 19.97 6.02 -4.44
C VAL A 55 20.88 5.28 -3.47
N TYR A 56 21.45 6.02 -2.53
CA TYR A 56 22.18 5.50 -1.39
C TYR A 56 21.28 5.58 -0.17
N LEU A 57 21.11 4.47 0.55
CA LEU A 57 20.48 4.53 1.85
C LEU A 57 21.56 4.77 2.91
N LEU A 58 21.53 5.96 3.50
CA LEU A 58 22.39 6.28 4.64
C LEU A 58 21.85 5.56 5.87
N LYS A 59 22.76 5.05 6.72
CA LYS A 59 22.38 4.59 8.06
C LYS A 59 21.76 5.78 8.79
N VAL A 60 20.47 5.70 9.11
CA VAL A 60 19.78 6.79 9.83
C VAL A 60 20.30 6.87 11.26
N ARG A 61 20.64 5.72 11.88
CA ARG A 61 21.33 5.66 13.17
C ARG A 61 22.41 4.55 13.21
N ALA A 62 23.38 4.72 14.11
CA ALA A 62 24.39 3.69 14.36
C ALA A 62 23.73 2.40 14.87
N GLY A 63 24.02 1.26 14.23
CA GLY A 63 23.47 -0.05 14.59
C GLY A 63 22.21 -0.48 13.83
N GLU A 64 21.60 0.38 13.00
CA GLU A 64 20.43 0.00 12.20
C GLU A 64 20.83 -0.80 10.95
N LYS A 65 20.01 -1.81 10.62
CA LYS A 65 20.13 -2.58 9.37
C LYS A 65 19.74 -1.68 8.20
N LEU A 66 20.58 -1.64 7.16
CA LEU A 66 20.25 -0.93 5.92
C LEU A 66 19.03 -1.57 5.26
N VAL A 67 18.07 -0.75 4.83
CA VAL A 67 16.91 -1.19 4.02
C VAL A 67 17.35 -1.57 2.59
N LEU A 68 18.49 -1.04 2.13
CA LEU A 68 19.14 -1.37 0.86
C LEU A 68 20.55 -1.87 1.13
N GLU A 69 20.85 -3.08 0.67
CA GLU A 69 22.17 -3.69 0.82
C GLU A 69 23.22 -2.99 -0.05
N GLU A 70 22.82 -2.50 -1.23
CA GLU A 70 23.70 -1.82 -2.18
C GLU A 70 23.02 -0.59 -2.81
N PRO A 71 23.80 0.43 -3.21
CA PRO A 71 23.29 1.55 -3.98
C PRO A 71 22.64 1.07 -5.30
N ILE A 72 21.52 1.69 -5.66
CA ILE A 72 20.78 1.31 -6.86
C ILE A 72 20.31 2.54 -7.64
N MET A 73 20.35 2.45 -8.96
CA MET A 73 19.77 3.47 -9.83
C MET A 73 18.25 3.57 -9.60
N PHE A 74 17.73 4.79 -9.46
CA PHE A 74 16.32 5.04 -9.13
C PHE A 74 15.37 4.35 -10.11
N SER A 75 15.64 4.43 -11.42
CA SER A 75 14.82 3.77 -12.44
C SER A 75 14.76 2.23 -12.28
N LYS A 76 15.86 1.58 -11.89
CA LYS A 76 15.92 0.13 -11.67
C LYS A 76 15.11 -0.26 -10.43
N MET A 77 15.22 0.54 -9.37
CA MET A 77 14.45 0.36 -8.15
C MET A 77 12.94 0.57 -8.39
N TYR A 78 12.56 1.64 -9.09
CA TYR A 78 11.18 1.94 -9.46
C TYR A 78 10.55 0.80 -10.27
N LYS A 79 11.26 0.29 -11.29
CA LYS A 79 10.83 -0.88 -12.08
C LYS A 79 10.60 -2.11 -11.20
N ARG A 80 11.53 -2.43 -10.28
CA ARG A 80 11.37 -3.55 -9.33
C ARG A 80 10.13 -3.39 -8.46
N LYS A 81 9.88 -2.18 -7.94
CA LYS A 81 8.69 -1.90 -7.10
C LYS A 81 7.40 -2.06 -7.92
N LEU A 82 7.35 -1.49 -9.11
CA LEU A 82 6.19 -1.57 -9.98
C LEU A 82 5.86 -3.03 -10.35
N SER A 83 6.84 -3.81 -10.78
CA SER A 83 6.64 -5.23 -11.10
C SER A 83 6.09 -6.03 -9.92
N LYS A 84 6.62 -5.81 -8.71
CA LYS A 84 6.11 -6.46 -7.49
C LYS A 84 4.66 -6.06 -7.19
N ASN A 85 4.32 -4.78 -7.35
CA ASN A 85 2.96 -4.29 -7.14
C ASN A 85 1.97 -4.92 -8.12
N LEU A 86 2.35 -5.04 -9.41
CA LEU A 86 1.53 -5.68 -10.43
C LEU A 86 1.28 -7.17 -10.11
N GLU A 87 2.31 -7.91 -9.70
CA GLU A 87 2.14 -9.30 -9.28
C GLU A 87 1.23 -9.43 -8.05
N LEU A 88 1.35 -8.54 -7.06
CA LEU A 88 0.46 -8.54 -5.90
C LEU A 88 -1.00 -8.29 -6.29
N VAL A 89 -1.26 -7.36 -7.22
CA VAL A 89 -2.61 -7.11 -7.74
C VAL A 89 -3.15 -8.36 -8.45
N ARG A 90 -2.32 -9.01 -9.27
CA ARG A 90 -2.68 -10.25 -9.98
C ARG A 90 -3.05 -11.37 -8.99
N LEU A 91 -2.22 -11.58 -7.96
CA LEU A 91 -2.45 -12.59 -6.93
C LEU A 91 -3.73 -12.31 -6.12
N LYS A 92 -3.99 -11.04 -5.77
CA LYS A 92 -5.23 -10.64 -5.08
C LYS A 92 -6.47 -10.92 -5.93
N LYS A 93 -6.41 -10.65 -7.24
CA LYS A 93 -7.50 -10.96 -8.17
C LYS A 93 -7.78 -12.46 -8.21
N LEU A 94 -6.75 -13.28 -8.41
CA LEU A 94 -6.87 -14.75 -8.44
C LEU A 94 -7.41 -15.33 -7.12
N ALA A 95 -6.98 -14.77 -5.98
CA ALA A 95 -7.48 -15.19 -4.67
C ALA A 95 -8.98 -14.89 -4.51
N LYS A 96 -9.44 -13.70 -4.95
CA LYS A 96 -10.85 -13.32 -4.91
C LYS A 96 -11.71 -14.20 -5.83
N GLU A 97 -11.22 -14.54 -7.03
CA GLU A 97 -11.90 -15.45 -7.95
C GLU A 97 -12.01 -16.88 -7.38
N LYS A 98 -10.97 -17.38 -6.71
CA LYS A 98 -11.02 -18.68 -6.01
C LYS A 98 -12.02 -18.70 -4.85
N GLN A 99 -12.09 -17.63 -4.05
CA GLN A 99 -13.06 -17.50 -2.96
C GLN A 99 -14.49 -17.52 -3.50
N LEU A 100 -14.77 -16.74 -4.56
CA LEU A 100 -16.08 -16.71 -5.19
C LEU A 100 -16.49 -18.08 -5.73
N ASN A 101 -15.57 -18.79 -6.40
CA ASN A 101 -15.85 -20.13 -6.92
C ASN A 101 -16.10 -21.18 -5.81
N GLN A 102 -15.51 -20.99 -4.63
CA GLN A 102 -15.75 -21.86 -3.47
C GLN A 102 -17.11 -21.55 -2.81
N GLU A 103 -17.49 -20.28 -2.71
CA GLU A 103 -18.80 -19.84 -2.21
C GLU A 103 -19.95 -20.29 -3.13
N THR A 104 -19.75 -20.30 -4.45
CA THR A 104 -20.75 -20.80 -5.42
C THR A 104 -20.82 -22.32 -5.50
N ASN A 105 -19.86 -23.05 -4.92
CA ASN A 105 -19.82 -24.52 -4.93
C ASN A 105 -20.21 -25.12 -3.56
N VAL A 106 -20.88 -24.34 -2.71
CA VAL A 106 -21.58 -24.87 -1.53
C VAL A 106 -22.67 -25.82 -2.03
N LYS A 107 -22.53 -27.10 -1.65
CA LYS A 107 -23.42 -28.18 -2.08
C LYS A 107 -24.90 -27.84 -1.77
N PRO A 108 -25.85 -28.13 -2.68
CA PRO A 108 -27.27 -27.86 -2.46
C PRO A 108 -27.87 -28.57 -1.24
N GLU A 109 -27.22 -29.64 -0.74
CA GLU A 109 -27.66 -30.40 0.45
C GLU A 109 -27.70 -29.57 1.74
N LEU A 110 -26.90 -28.50 1.88
CA LEU A 110 -26.87 -27.66 3.10
C LEU A 110 -27.90 -26.53 3.11
N VAL A 111 -28.53 -26.23 1.96
CA VAL A 111 -29.53 -25.15 1.85
C VAL A 111 -30.92 -25.65 2.25
N GLU A 112 -31.24 -26.92 2.00
CA GLU A 112 -32.53 -27.50 2.40
C GLU A 112 -32.64 -27.74 3.91
N GLU A 113 -31.52 -27.96 4.62
CA GLU A 113 -31.52 -28.19 6.07
C GLU A 113 -31.74 -26.90 6.90
N ILE A 114 -31.57 -25.72 6.30
CA ILE A 114 -31.77 -24.42 6.95
C ILE A 114 -33.21 -23.91 6.75
N LEU A 115 -33.95 -24.47 5.79
CA LEU A 115 -35.31 -24.04 5.42
C LEU A 115 -36.42 -24.99 5.94
N ALA A 116 -36.06 -26.01 6.74
CA ALA A 116 -36.98 -26.95 7.37
C ALA A 116 -37.31 -26.59 8.83
#